data_AF-A0A562TEV1-F1
#
_entry.id   AF-A0A562TEV1-F1
#
_cell.length_a   1.000
_cell.length_b   1.000
_cell.length_c   1.000
_cell.angle_alpha   90.00
_cell.angle_beta   90.00
_cell.angle_gamma   90.00
#
_symmetry.space_group_name_H-M   'P 1'
#
loop_
_entity.id
_entity.type
_entity.pdbx_description
1 polymer ?
#
loop_
_entity_poly.entity_id
_entity_poly.type
_entity_poly.pdbx_seq_one_letter_code
_entity_poly.pdbx_strand_id
1 'polypeptide(L)' 'MITDENAYNILELEHSATAEEIMARYQTLKDQYNRMKDAATDLKTRLACQLKQIELDDAFIYFSNKQRM' A
#
# COMPACT_ATOMS: atom_id res chain seq x y z
N MET A 1 1.35 5.78 -13.82
CA MET A 1 1.17 7.06 -13.12
C MET A 1 0.10 6.82 -12.06
N ILE A 2 0.40 7.03 -10.78
CA ILE A 2 -0.62 6.94 -9.73
C ILE A 2 -1.55 8.14 -9.82
N THR A 3 -2.86 7.87 -9.76
CA THR A 3 -3.95 8.84 -9.69
C THR A 3 -4.59 8.77 -8.30
N ASP A 4 -5.36 9.81 -7.91
CA ASP A 4 -6.08 9.83 -6.63
C ASP A 4 -6.93 8.56 -6.44
N GLU A 5 -7.77 8.21 -7.43
CA GLU A 5 -8.62 7.01 -7.36
C GLU A 5 -7.81 5.72 -7.17
N ASN A 6 -6.70 5.55 -7.89
CA ASN A 6 -5.88 4.35 -7.74
C ASN A 6 -5.16 4.31 -6.40
N ALA A 7 -4.72 5.44 -5.85
CA ALA A 7 -4.06 5.49 -4.55
C ALA A 7 -5.01 5.09 -3.42
N TYR A 8 -6.26 5.61 -3.45
CA TYR A 8 -7.31 5.22 -2.51
C TYR A 8 -7.71 3.74 -2.67
N ASN A 9 -7.83 3.25 -3.90
CA ASN A 9 -8.13 1.85 -4.17
C ASN A 9 -7.03 0.89 -3.67
N ILE A 10 -5.75 1.25 -3.83
CA ILE A 10 -4.61 0.45 -3.36
C ILE A 10 -4.60 0.33 -1.83
N LEU A 11 -4.95 1.40 -1.14
CA LEU A 11 -5.07 1.41 0.32
C LEU A 11 -6.42 0.89 0.82
N GLU A 12 -7.36 0.60 -0.08
CA GLU A 12 -8.74 0.21 0.24
C GLU A 12 -9.41 1.24 1.17
N LEU A 13 -9.25 2.52 0.84
CA LEU A 13 -9.78 3.65 1.60
C LEU A 13 -10.77 4.46 0.78
N GLU A 14 -11.70 5.11 1.48
CA GLU A 14 -12.58 6.11 0.89
C GLU A 14 -11.82 7.41 0.61
N HIS A 15 -12.29 8.20 -0.37
CA HIS A 15 -11.66 9.48 -0.75
C HIS A 15 -11.69 10.53 0.39
N SER A 16 -12.49 10.31 1.43
CA SER A 16 -12.55 11.13 2.64
C SER A 16 -11.54 10.73 3.72
N ALA A 17 -10.73 9.70 3.49
CA ALA A 17 -9.79 9.20 4.49
C ALA A 17 -8.75 10.26 4.88
N THR A 18 -8.52 10.36 6.18
CA THR A 18 -7.56 11.27 6.78
C THR A 18 -6.13 10.75 6.62
N ALA A 19 -5.18 11.67 6.77
CA ALA A 19 -3.77 11.42 6.96
C ALA A 19 -3.45 10.22 7.88
N GLU A 20 -4.06 10.18 9.07
CA GLU A 20 -3.84 9.14 10.07
C GLU A 20 -4.37 7.77 9.62
N GLU A 21 -5.56 7.75 9.00
CA GLU A 21 -6.16 6.54 8.44
C GLU A 21 -5.32 5.96 7.30
N ILE A 22 -4.77 6.83 6.44
CA ILE A 22 -3.86 6.46 5.36
C ILE A 22 -2.59 5.80 5.92
N MET A 23 -1.96 6.40 6.93
CA MET A 23 -0.77 5.83 7.57
C MET A 23 -1.07 4.49 8.25
N ALA A 24 -2.15 4.40 9.02
CA ALA A 24 -2.53 3.19 9.72
C ALA A 24 -2.84 2.04 8.75
N ARG A 25 -3.52 2.35 7.64
CA ARG A 25 -3.87 1.38 6.62
C ARG A 25 -2.67 0.92 5.81
N TYR A 26 -1.79 1.85 5.45
CA TYR A 26 -0.50 1.55 4.82
C TYR A 26 0.30 0.56 5.68
N GLN A 27 0.46 0.85 6.98
CA GLN A 27 1.22 -0.02 7.88
C GLN A 27 0.58 -1.41 7.98
N THR A 28 -0.75 -1.48 8.11
CA THR A 28 -1.50 -2.74 8.18
C THR A 28 -1.27 -3.60 6.93
N LEU A 29 -1.43 -3.02 5.73
CA LEU A 29 -1.27 -3.76 4.47
C LEU A 29 0.20 -4.18 4.26
N LYS A 30 1.15 -3.31 4.61
CA LYS A 30 2.59 -3.61 4.54
C LYS A 30 2.96 -4.83 5.39
N ASP A 31 2.46 -4.87 6.61
CA ASP A 31 2.69 -5.99 7.53
C ASP A 31 2.03 -7.29 7.04
N GLN A 32 0.83 -7.19 6.46
CA GLN A 32 0.16 -8.34 5.84
C GLN A 32 0.98 -8.90 4.67
N TYR A 33 1.42 -8.05 3.73
CA TYR A 33 2.23 -8.49 2.59
C TYR A 33 3.59 -9.05 3.03
N ASN A 34 4.22 -8.50 4.08
CA ASN A 34 5.44 -9.06 4.64
C ASN A 34 5.20 -10.47 5.20
N ARG A 35 4.16 -10.65 6.01
CA ARG A 35 3.81 -11.98 6.56
C ARG A 35 3.51 -13.00 5.46
N MET A 36 2.77 -12.60 4.42
CA MET A 36 2.47 -13.48 3.27
C MET A 36 3.74 -13.85 2.50
N LYS A 37 4.63 -12.88 2.25
CA LYS A 37 5.91 -13.11 1.57
C LYS A 37 6.82 -14.05 2.36
N ASP A 38 6.84 -13.92 3.69
CA ASP A 38 7.67 -14.76 4.56
C ASP A 38 7.11 -16.18 4.71
N ALA A 39 5.78 -16.32 4.67
CA ALA A 39 5.10 -17.62 4.68
C ALA A 39 5.13 -18.33 3.32
N ALA A 40 5.30 -17.59 2.22
CA ALA A 40 5.31 -18.13 0.87
C ALA A 40 6.60 -18.91 0.57
N THR A 41 6.45 -20.18 0.21
CA THR A 41 7.56 -21.05 -0.17
C THR A 41 7.92 -20.96 -1.65
N ASP A 42 6.97 -20.50 -2.49
CA ASP A 42 7.18 -20.37 -3.92
C ASP A 42 7.55 -18.94 -4.33
N LEU A 43 8.47 -18.84 -5.31
CA LEU A 43 9.00 -17.57 -5.80
C LEU A 43 7.90 -16.68 -6.41
N LYS A 44 6.88 -17.27 -7.05
CA LYS A 44 5.82 -16.52 -7.73
C LYS A 44 4.99 -15.73 -6.72
N THR A 45 4.58 -16.36 -5.62
CA THR A 45 3.82 -15.70 -4.55
C THR A 45 4.68 -14.63 -3.86
N ARG A 46 5.98 -14.88 -3.65
CA ARG A 46 6.90 -13.88 -3.09
C ARG A 46 7.03 -12.65 -4.01
N LEU A 47 7.19 -12.86 -5.31
CA LEU A 47 7.26 -11.77 -6.29
C LEU A 47 5.95 -10.99 -6.38
N ALA A 48 4.80 -11.68 -6.34
CA ALA A 48 3.50 -11.02 -6.31
C ALA A 48 3.32 -10.15 -5.06
N CYS A 49 3.76 -10.63 -3.89
CA CYS A 49 3.76 -9.83 -2.66
C CYS A 49 4.69 -8.63 -2.77
N GLN A 50 5.88 -8.78 -3.36
CA GLN A 50 6.80 -7.66 -3.58
C GLN A 50 6.23 -6.60 -4.53
N LEU A 51 5.56 -7.01 -5.61
CA LEU A 51 4.89 -6.07 -6.52
C LEU A 51 3.78 -5.30 -5.78
N LYS A 52 3.00 -5.98 -4.94
CA LYS A 52 1.97 -5.33 -4.12
C LYS A 52 2.55 -4.35 -3.10
N GLN A 53 3.72 -4.64 -2.53
CA GLN A 53 4.44 -3.71 -1.66
C GLN A 53 4.89 -2.46 -2.41
N ILE A 54 5.39 -2.59 -3.64
CA ILE A 54 5.80 -1.45 -4.47
C ILE A 54 4.59 -0.56 -4.80
N GLU A 55 3.48 -1.16 -5.22
CA GLU A 55 2.23 -0.42 -5.49
C GLU A 55 1.75 0.35 -4.24
N LEU A 56 1.84 -0.29 -3.07
CA LEU A 56 1.47 0.30 -1.78
C LEU A 56 2.40 1.46 -1.38
N ASP A 57 3.71 1.31 -1.58
CA ASP A 57 4.71 2.35 -1.30
C ASP A 57 4.53 3.55 -2.23
N ASP A 58 4.28 3.33 -3.52
CA ASP A 58 3.99 4.39 -4.48
C ASP A 58 2.73 5.17 -4.10
N ALA A 59 1.66 4.47 -3.67
CA ALA A 59 0.41 5.10 -3.23
C ALA A 59 0.63 5.94 -1.97
N PHE A 60 1.44 5.45 -1.03
CA PHE A 60 1.80 6.20 0.17
C PHE A 60 2.60 7.47 -0.16
N ILE A 61 3.63 7.36 -1.00
CA ILE A 61 4.44 8.51 -1.45
C ILE A 61 3.55 9.56 -2.14
N TYR A 62 2.59 9.12 -2.95
CA TYR A 62 1.62 10.00 -3.58
C TYR A 62 0.84 10.82 -2.53
N PHE A 63 0.31 10.16 -1.49
CA PHE A 63 -0.41 10.82 -0.41
C PHE A 63 0.49 11.75 0.41
N SER A 64 1.70 11.33 0.76
CA SER A 64 2.68 12.18 1.47
C SER A 64 2.96 13.47 0.69
N ASN A 65 3.18 13.36 -0.62
CA ASN A 65 3.43 14.52 -1.48
C ASN A 65 2.21 15.44 -1.61
N LYS A 66 1.00 14.89 -1.69
CA LYS A 66 -0.24 15.68 -1.82
C LYS A 66 -0.67 16.36 -0.52
N GLN A 67 -0.54 15.66 0.61
CA GLN A 67 -0.98 16.13 1.91
C GLN A 67 0.14 16.88 2.67
N ARG A 68 1.36 16.96 2.10
CA ARG A 68 2.57 17.49 2.77
C ARG A 68 2.78 16.87 4.16
N MET A 69 2.57 15.56 4.25
CA MET A 69 2.85 14.78 5.45
C MET A 69 4.33 14.42 5.55
#